data_AF-A0A1S3DEJ3-F1
#
_entry.id   AF-A0A1S3DEJ3-F1
#
_cell.length_a   1.000
_cell.length_b   1.000
_cell.length_c   1.000
_cell.angle_alpha   90.00
_cell.angle_beta   90.00
_cell.angle_gamma   90.00
#
_symmetry.space_group_name_H-M   'P 1'
#
loop_
_entity.id
_entity.type
_entity.pdbx_description
1 polymer ?
#
loop_
_entity_poly.entity_id
_entity_poly.type
_entity_poly.pdbx_seq_one_letter_code
_entity_poly.pdbx_strand_id
1 'polypeptide(L)' 'MRQVGYLAGAGIFALENHVHRLKHDHEQTKLIAQAISKMNCPFIDIDVNNVHTNILVINFRGNITAEMFRQRLLTVSR' A
#
# COMPACT_ATOMS: atom_id res chain seq x y z
N MET A 1 8.67 -33.64 11.31
CA MET A 1 7.60 -32.74 10.82
C MET A 1 6.54 -32.45 11.90
N ARG A 2 6.93 -31.95 13.08
CA ARG A 2 5.98 -31.67 14.21
C ARG A 2 5.72 -30.17 14.41
N GLN A 3 6.56 -29.30 13.85
CA GLN A 3 6.46 -27.83 14.00
C GLN A 3 5.56 -27.16 12.95
N VAL A 4 5.24 -27.86 11.86
CA VAL A 4 4.31 -27.37 10.81
C VAL A 4 2.90 -27.10 11.34
N GLY A 5 2.48 -27.80 12.41
CA GLY A 5 1.18 -27.57 13.05
C GLY A 5 1.03 -26.15 13.63
N TYR A 6 2.14 -25.54 14.07
CA TYR A 6 2.10 -24.18 14.65
C TYR A 6 1.86 -23.11 13.56
N LEU A 7 2.54 -23.24 12.41
CA LEU A 7 2.33 -22.35 11.26
C LEU A 7 0.95 -22.59 10.63
N ALA A 8 0.50 -23.85 10.56
CA ALA A 8 -0.84 -24.20 10.09
C ALA A 8 -1.94 -23.58 10.97
N GLY A 9 -1.76 -23.60 12.30
CA GLY A 9 -2.68 -22.92 13.23
C GLY A 9 -2.78 -21.42 12.99
N ALA A 10 -1.64 -20.75 12.77
CA ALA A 10 -1.64 -19.32 12.40
C ALA A 10 -2.32 -19.06 11.04
N GLY A 11 -2.13 -19.96 10.07
CA GLY A 11 -2.78 -19.90 8.77
C GLY A 11 -4.31 -20.03 8.84
N ILE A 12 -4.80 -21.00 9.63
CA ILE A 12 -6.25 -21.18 9.86
C ILE A 12 -6.83 -19.92 10.51
N PHE A 13 -6.19 -19.40 11.57
CA PHE A 13 -6.66 -18.19 12.23
C PHE A 13 -6.72 -16.99 11.27
N ALA A 14 -5.69 -16.82 10.42
CA ALA A 14 -5.67 -15.75 9.42
C ALA A 14 -6.83 -15.88 8.41
N LEU A 15 -7.12 -17.10 7.93
CA LEU A 15 -8.24 -17.35 7.02
C LEU A 15 -9.60 -17.08 7.68
N GLU A 16 -9.77 -17.46 8.93
CA GLU A 16 -11.03 -17.28 9.66
C GLU A 16 -11.28 -15.83 10.09
N ASN A 17 -10.22 -15.06 10.39
CA ASN A 17 -10.35 -13.77 11.06
C ASN A 17 -9.90 -12.56 10.21
N HIS A 18 -9.01 -12.74 9.22
CA HIS A 18 -8.39 -11.60 8.53
C HIS A 18 -8.86 -11.39 7.09
N VAL A 19 -9.58 -12.32 6.47
CA VAL A 19 -10.09 -12.15 5.09
C VAL A 19 -10.97 -10.91 4.97
N HIS A 20 -11.87 -10.67 5.94
CA HIS A 20 -12.71 -9.47 5.95
C HIS A 20 -11.94 -8.16 6.15
N ARG A 21 -10.75 -8.22 6.78
CA ARG A 21 -9.91 -7.04 7.04
C ARG A 21 -9.23 -6.53 5.76
N LEU A 22 -9.09 -7.35 4.72
CA LEU A 22 -8.55 -6.91 3.42
C LEU A 22 -9.35 -5.74 2.83
N LYS A 23 -10.66 -5.69 3.07
CA LYS A 23 -11.50 -4.56 2.66
C LYS A 23 -11.01 -3.24 3.26
N HIS A 24 -10.57 -3.25 4.52
CA HIS A 24 -10.03 -2.07 5.17
C HIS A 24 -8.74 -1.60 4.50
N ASP A 25 -7.85 -2.54 4.17
CA ASP A 25 -6.61 -2.20 3.45
C ASP A 25 -6.91 -1.56 2.09
N HIS A 26 -7.93 -2.07 1.37
CA HIS A 26 -8.36 -1.48 0.10
C HIS A 26 -8.92 -0.05 0.29
N GLU A 27 -9.72 0.17 1.32
CA GLU A 27 -10.26 1.49 1.67
C GLU A 27 -9.14 2.48 2.02
N GLN A 28 -8.17 2.07 2.83
CA GLN A 28 -7.03 2.91 3.21
C GLN A 28 -6.17 3.27 1.99
N THR A 29 -5.85 2.31 1.13
CA THR A 29 -5.08 2.57 -0.09
C THR A 29 -5.80 3.54 -1.01
N LYS A 30 -7.12 3.42 -1.15
CA LYS A 30 -7.92 4.37 -1.93
C LYS A 30 -7.93 5.78 -1.32
N LEU A 31 -8.01 5.89 0.00
CA LEU A 31 -7.92 7.18 0.71
C LEU A 31 -6.55 7.84 0.48
N ILE A 32 -5.46 7.08 0.55
CA ILE A 32 -4.11 7.58 0.26
C ILE A 32 -4.01 8.06 -1.19
N ALA A 33 -4.50 7.28 -2.16
CA ALA A 33 -4.48 7.65 -3.58
C ALA A 33 -5.24 8.97 -3.82
N GLN A 34 -6.43 9.12 -3.22
CA GLN A 34 -7.21 10.35 -3.31
C GLN A 34 -6.51 11.54 -2.65
N ALA A 35 -5.89 11.34 -1.48
CA ALA A 35 -5.16 12.39 -0.79
C ALA A 35 -3.97 12.88 -1.64
N ILE A 36 -3.22 11.97 -2.25
CA ILE A 36 -2.10 12.34 -3.12
C ILE A 36 -2.58 13.04 -4.39
N SER A 37 -3.64 12.54 -5.02
CA SER A 37 -4.23 13.19 -6.20
C SER A 37 -4.66 14.63 -5.89
N LYS A 38 -5.29 14.87 -4.72
CA LYS A 38 -5.70 16.21 -4.27
C LYS A 38 -4.53 17.17 -4.02
N MET A 39 -3.31 16.68 -3.78
CA MET A 39 -2.14 17.55 -3.63
C MET A 39 -1.76 18.25 -4.94
N ASN A 40 -2.26 17.80 -6.10
CA ASN A 40 -1.98 18.38 -7.42
C ASN A 40 -0.48 18.61 -7.68
N CYS A 41 0.36 17.68 -7.21
CA CYS A 41 1.81 17.77 -7.38
C CYS A 41 2.18 17.49 -8.85
N PRO A 42 2.88 18.39 -9.57
CA PRO A 42 3.15 18.23 -10.99
C PRO A 42 4.11 17.08 -11.32
N PHE A 43 4.83 16.57 -10.32
CA PHE A 43 5.82 15.51 -10.46
C PHE A 43 5.28 14.11 -10.14
N ILE A 44 4.02 14.01 -9.70
CA ILE A 44 3.40 12.76 -9.27
C ILE A 44 2.13 12.54 -10.08
N ASP A 45 2.00 11.34 -10.64
CA ASP A 45 0.85 10.92 -11.42
C ASP A 45 0.31 9.60 -10.86
N ILE A 46 -0.99 9.57 -10.58
CA ILE A 46 -1.66 8.44 -9.95
C ILE A 46 -3.00 8.22 -10.65
N ASP A 47 -3.25 6.98 -11.04
CA ASP A 47 -4.55 6.56 -11.53
C ASP A 47 -5.42 6.06 -10.38
N VAL A 48 -6.19 6.97 -9.78
CA VAL A 48 -7.08 6.67 -8.65
C VAL A 48 -8.17 5.67 -9.02
N ASN A 49 -8.58 5.62 -10.30
CA ASN A 49 -9.66 4.75 -10.74
C ASN A 49 -9.22 3.28 -10.82
N ASN A 50 -7.94 3.04 -11.06
CA ASN A 50 -7.34 1.70 -11.12
C ASN A 50 -6.85 1.18 -9.76
N VAL A 51 -7.14 1.87 -8.64
CA VAL A 51 -6.84 1.40 -7.28
C VAL A 51 -7.99 0.52 -6.77
N HIS A 52 -7.79 -0.80 -6.86
CA HIS A 52 -8.81 -1.79 -6.48
C HIS A 52 -8.51 -2.55 -5.18
N THR A 53 -7.25 -2.68 -4.80
CA THR A 53 -6.81 -3.47 -3.65
C THR A 53 -5.93 -2.64 -2.69
N ASN A 54 -5.03 -3.28 -1.95
CA ASN A 54 -4.14 -2.65 -0.99
C ASN A 54 -2.84 -2.10 -1.61
N ILE A 55 -2.71 -2.09 -2.94
CA ILE A 55 -1.50 -1.62 -3.64
C ILE A 55 -1.80 -0.33 -4.40
N LEU A 56 -0.94 0.67 -4.22
CA LEU A 56 -0.97 1.93 -4.95
C LEU A 56 0.31 2.05 -5.79
N VAL A 57 0.16 2.21 -7.09
CA VAL A 57 1.27 2.52 -8.00
C VAL A 57 1.34 4.02 -8.19
N ILE A 58 2.53 4.59 -7.99
CA ILE A 58 2.80 6.01 -8.16
C ILE A 58 3.79 6.18 -9.30
N ASN A 59 3.39 6.94 -10.32
CA ASN A 59 4.25 7.29 -11.44
C ASN A 59 4.89 8.65 -11.16
N PHE A 60 6.20 8.74 -11.34
CA PHE A 60 6.93 10.00 -11.20
C PHE A 60 7.23 10.61 -12.57
N ARG A 61 7.13 11.93 -12.66
CA ARG A 61 7.41 12.71 -13.87
C ARG A 61 8.58 13.66 -13.66
N GLY A 62 9.26 14.02 -14.75
CA GLY A 62 10.41 14.92 -14.73
C GLY A 62 11.64 14.26 -14.12
N ASN A 63 12.36 14.99 -13.28
CA ASN A 63 13.64 14.53 -12.71
C ASN A 63 13.50 13.82 -11.36
N ILE A 64 12.28 13.58 -10.89
CA ILE A 64 12.05 12.82 -9.65
C ILE A 64 12.02 11.34 -10.01
N THR A 65 12.89 10.56 -9.38
CA THR A 65 12.92 9.10 -9.53
C THR A 65 12.31 8.42 -8.30
N ALA A 66 11.83 7.19 -8.47
CA ALA A 66 11.36 6.37 -7.36
C ALA A 66 12.45 6.17 -6.28
N GLU A 67 13.72 6.09 -6.71
CA GLU A 67 14.89 6.00 -5.84
C GLU A 67 15.02 7.22 -4.91
N MET A 68 14.99 8.43 -5.49
CA MET A 68 15.06 9.67 -4.73
C MET A 68 13.89 9.82 -3.76
N PHE A 69 12.68 9.46 -4.22
CA PHE A 69 11.49 9.52 -3.38
C PHE A 69 11.58 8.54 -2.21
N ARG A 70 12.00 7.29 -2.45
CA ARG A 70 12.22 6.29 -1.39
C ARG A 70 13.25 6.79 -0.36
N GLN A 71 14.36 7.34 -0.83
CA GLN A 71 15.39 7.86 0.08
C GLN A 71 14.85 9.02 0.93
N ARG A 72 14.04 9.90 0.33
CA ARG A 72 13.39 10.99 1.08
C ARG A 72 12.43 10.45 2.13
N LEU A 73 11.59 9.46 1.81
CA LEU A 73 10.65 8.86 2.76
C LEU A 73 11.33 8.32 4.02
N LEU A 74 12.53 7.75 3.91
CA LEU A 74 13.30 7.27 5.07
C LEU A 74 13.73 8.39 6.03
N THR A 75 13.88 9.61 5.52
CA THR A 75 14.34 10.78 6.30
C THR A 75 13.18 11.62 6.86
N VAL A 76 11.95 11.37 6.42
CA VAL A 76 10.77 12.06 6.94
C VAL A 76 10.31 11.35 8.21
N SER A 77 10.90 11.74 9.34
CA SER A 77 10.38 11.46 10.67
C SER A 77 9.25 12.45 11.00
N ARG A 78 8.20 11.96 11.67
CA ARG A 78 7.07 12.75 12.18
C ARG A 78 7.51 13.90 13.07
#